data_AF-A0A8J3K713-F1
#
_entry.id   AF-A0A8J3K713-F1
#
_cell.length_a   1.000
_cell.length_b   1.000
_cell.length_c   1.000
_cell.angle_alpha   90.00
_cell.angle_beta   90.00
_cell.angle_gamma   90.00
#
_symmetry.space_group_name_H-M   'P 1'
#
loop_
_entity.id
_entity.type
_entity.pdbx_description
1 polymer ?
#
loop_
_entity_poly.entity_id
_entity_poly.type
_entity_poly.pdbx_seq_one_letter_code
_entity_poly.pdbx_strand_id
1 'polypeptide(L)'
;MLSFDQFGDERTPAVSIRGCTGSSFLQMGRKDPDDGTCDMAKYLLLIFGDERVWAGRSPQDRLRNDAGHRAFAAAAGTAVLGGNELTEASVATTLRADPGGRITATDGPFLETKEALGGYYLVEAADLDEVVRLARLLPELADGHSGVEIRPVVEHG
;
A
#
# COMPACT_ATOMS: atom_id res chain seq x y z
N MET A 1 -8.65 -23.72 38.62
CA MET A 1 -8.76 -24.44 37.34
C MET A 1 -9.96 -23.87 36.62
N LEU A 2 -9.76 -22.82 35.84
CA LEU A 2 -10.81 -22.17 35.06
C LEU A 2 -10.39 -22.28 33.59
N SER A 3 -11.32 -22.80 32.81
CA SER A 3 -11.17 -23.29 31.44
C SER A 3 -10.85 -22.16 30.47
N PHE A 4 -9.72 -22.28 29.77
CA PHE A 4 -9.42 -21.57 28.53
C PHE A 4 -9.99 -22.40 27.40
N ASP A 5 -11.15 -22.04 26.87
CA ASP A 5 -11.66 -22.57 25.60
C ASP A 5 -12.83 -21.69 25.16
N GLN A 6 -12.55 -20.60 24.45
CA GLN A 6 -13.42 -19.98 23.43
C GLN A 6 -12.60 -18.96 22.63
N PHE A 7 -11.87 -19.41 21.61
CA PHE A 7 -11.54 -18.57 20.46
C PHE A 7 -12.08 -19.28 19.22
N GLY A 8 -13.26 -18.81 18.79
CA GLY A 8 -13.88 -19.21 17.55
C GLY A 8 -13.05 -18.69 16.37
N ASP A 9 -12.80 -19.59 15.43
CA ASP A 9 -12.21 -19.39 14.11
C ASP A 9 -13.09 -18.45 13.27
N GLU A 10 -12.84 -17.14 13.37
CA GLU A 10 -13.35 -16.17 12.40
C GLU A 10 -12.45 -16.20 11.17
N ARG A 11 -12.81 -17.09 10.24
CA ARG A 11 -12.29 -17.08 8.87
C ARG A 11 -12.57 -15.72 8.22
N THR A 12 -11.53 -14.90 8.08
CA THR A 12 -11.52 -13.75 7.18
C THR A 12 -11.93 -14.21 5.78
N PRO A 13 -12.89 -13.54 5.11
CA PRO A 13 -13.20 -13.87 3.73
C PRO A 13 -11.96 -13.57 2.88
N ALA A 14 -11.44 -14.61 2.20
CA ALA A 14 -10.38 -14.47 1.23
C ALA A 14 -10.88 -13.56 0.10
N VAL A 15 -10.36 -12.34 0.03
CA VAL A 15 -10.51 -11.46 -1.13
C VAL A 15 -9.80 -12.15 -2.29
N SER A 16 -10.56 -12.55 -3.31
CA SER A 16 -10.03 -13.20 -4.52
C SER A 16 -9.25 -12.18 -5.34
N ILE A 17 -7.98 -11.98 -5.00
CA ILE A 17 -7.01 -11.28 -5.83
C ILE A 17 -6.68 -12.23 -6.98
N ARG A 18 -7.05 -11.88 -8.21
CA ARG A 18 -6.57 -12.61 -9.40
C ARG A 18 -5.08 -12.31 -9.55
N GLY A 19 -4.26 -13.16 -8.95
CA GLY A 19 -2.83 -13.23 -9.20
C GLY A 19 -2.50 -14.62 -9.73
N CYS A 20 -1.48 -14.72 -10.59
CA CYS A 20 -0.97 -16.00 -11.08
C CYS A 20 -0.52 -16.88 -9.89
N THR A 21 -1.33 -17.86 -9.52
CA THR A 21 -0.99 -18.81 -8.44
C THR A 21 -0.04 -19.87 -8.97
N GLY A 22 1.25 -19.54 -8.96
CA GLY A 22 2.35 -20.47 -9.18
C GLY A 22 2.95 -20.99 -7.86
N SER A 23 2.18 -21.70 -7.04
CA SER A 23 2.78 -22.61 -6.05
C SER A 23 1.82 -23.75 -5.71
N SER A 24 2.27 -24.96 -5.98
CA SER A 24 1.51 -26.20 -5.96
C SER A 24 0.84 -26.46 -4.62
N PHE A 25 -0.49 -26.59 -4.59
CA PHE A 25 -1.16 -27.59 -3.76
C PHE A 25 -2.52 -27.96 -4.37
N LEU A 26 -2.63 -29.24 -4.76
CA LEU A 26 -3.78 -29.99 -5.31
C LEU A 26 -5.11 -29.23 -5.56
N GLN A 27 -5.49 -29.07 -6.84
CA GLN A 27 -6.78 -29.58 -7.32
C GLN A 27 -6.82 -29.72 -8.86
N MET A 28 -7.32 -30.85 -9.29
CA MET A 28 -7.45 -31.33 -10.67
C MET A 28 -8.78 -30.80 -11.23
N GLY A 29 -8.75 -30.04 -12.34
CA GLY A 29 -9.97 -29.77 -13.12
C GLY A 29 -10.02 -28.43 -13.87
N ARG A 30 -9.80 -28.50 -15.20
CA ARG A 30 -9.88 -27.45 -16.24
C ARG A 30 -8.76 -26.40 -16.24
N LYS A 31 -7.69 -26.75 -16.95
CA LYS A 31 -6.75 -25.81 -17.56
C LYS A 31 -7.48 -25.12 -18.72
N ASP A 32 -7.95 -23.90 -18.53
CA ASP A 32 -8.29 -23.04 -19.65
C ASP A 32 -7.00 -22.76 -20.47
N PRO A 33 -7.09 -22.68 -21.82
CA PRO A 33 -5.92 -22.54 -22.66
C PRO A 33 -5.40 -21.11 -22.55
N ASP A 34 -4.42 -20.96 -21.66
CA ASP A 34 -3.49 -19.85 -21.49
C ASP A 34 -3.12 -19.19 -22.82
N ASP A 35 -3.55 -17.95 -23.02
CA ASP A 35 -3.09 -17.07 -24.09
C ASP A 35 -1.78 -16.36 -23.72
N GLY A 36 -1.03 -16.83 -22.72
CA GLY A 36 0.30 -16.32 -22.40
C GLY A 36 0.31 -14.89 -21.85
N THR A 37 -0.84 -14.31 -21.53
CA THR A 37 -0.95 -13.04 -20.83
C THR A 37 -0.97 -13.33 -19.33
N CYS A 38 0.13 -13.05 -18.62
CA CYS A 38 0.09 -13.07 -17.15
C CYS A 38 -0.94 -12.03 -16.69
N ASP A 39 -1.96 -12.45 -15.94
CA ASP A 39 -2.89 -11.53 -15.28
C ASP A 39 -2.08 -10.64 -14.33
N MET A 40 -1.94 -9.37 -14.72
CA MET A 40 -1.25 -8.38 -13.91
C MET A 40 -2.21 -7.86 -12.83
N ALA A 41 -1.75 -7.80 -11.59
CA ALA A 41 -2.49 -7.27 -10.47
C ALA A 41 -1.98 -5.86 -10.12
N LYS A 42 -2.91 -5.01 -9.67
CA LYS A 42 -2.58 -3.67 -9.18
C LYS A 42 -2.38 -3.69 -7.67
N TYR A 43 -1.38 -2.95 -7.22
CA TYR A 43 -1.00 -2.81 -5.82
C TYR A 43 -0.83 -1.33 -5.48
N LEU A 44 -1.35 -0.94 -4.33
CA LEU A 44 -1.15 0.38 -3.75
C LEU A 44 -0.05 0.29 -2.71
N LEU A 45 1.02 1.05 -2.91
CA LEU A 45 2.09 1.24 -1.93
C LEU A 45 1.78 2.53 -1.20
N LEU A 46 1.44 2.43 0.09
CA LEU A 46 1.16 3.55 0.96
C LEU A 46 2.40 3.87 1.78
N ILE A 47 2.88 5.10 1.71
CA ILE A 47 4.10 5.55 2.38
C ILE A 47 3.72 6.27 3.67
N PHE A 48 4.08 5.67 4.81
CA PHE A 48 3.82 6.22 6.13
C PHE A 48 5.11 6.66 6.84
N GLY A 49 5.01 7.62 7.74
CA GLY A 49 6.11 7.96 8.65
C GLY A 49 5.85 9.19 9.51
N ASP A 50 6.87 9.57 10.28
CA ASP A 50 6.78 10.73 11.16
C ASP A 50 7.00 12.05 10.38
N GLU A 51 5.92 12.80 10.20
CA GLU A 51 5.91 14.08 9.49
C GLU A 51 6.83 15.13 10.12
N ARG A 52 7.06 15.07 11.44
CA ARG A 52 8.01 15.99 12.11
C ARG A 52 9.44 15.70 11.70
N VAL A 53 9.78 14.43 11.49
CA VAL A 53 11.09 14.04 10.98
C VAL A 53 11.26 14.52 9.55
N TRP A 54 10.23 14.37 8.71
CA TRP A 54 10.26 14.85 7.32
C TRP A 54 10.41 16.37 7.21
N ALA A 55 9.64 17.13 7.99
CA ALA A 55 9.71 18.59 8.04
C ALA A 55 11.09 19.09 8.52
N GLY A 56 11.75 18.33 9.39
CA GLY A 56 13.08 18.64 9.91
C GLY A 56 14.26 18.22 9.02
N ARG A 57 14.02 17.59 7.87
CA ARG A 57 15.09 17.08 6.98
C ARG A 57 15.99 18.21 6.49
N SER A 58 17.30 17.97 6.52
CA SER A 58 18.25 18.87 5.90
C SER A 58 18.04 18.92 4.37
N PRO A 59 18.48 19.98 3.68
CA PRO A 59 18.44 20.01 2.21
C PRO A 59 19.12 18.80 1.55
N GLN A 60 20.22 18.31 2.14
CA GLN A 60 20.92 17.12 1.64
C GLN A 60 20.07 15.85 1.81
N ASP A 61 19.38 15.71 2.93
CA ASP A 61 18.50 14.56 3.18
C ASP A 61 17.29 14.56 2.23
N ARG A 62 16.74 15.74 1.94
CA ARG A 62 15.69 15.90 0.92
C ARG A 62 16.19 15.46 -0.46
N LEU A 63 17.37 15.91 -0.88
CA LEU A 63 17.95 15.51 -2.17
C LEU A 63 18.20 14.00 -2.25
N ARG A 64 18.62 13.36 -1.15
CA ARG A 64 18.80 11.91 -1.07
C ARG A 64 17.45 11.19 -1.16
N ASN A 65 16.44 11.66 -0.44
CA ASN A 65 15.08 11.14 -0.50
C ASN A 65 14.55 11.20 -1.94
N ASP A 66 14.65 12.35 -2.59
CA ASP A 66 14.20 12.54 -3.98
C ASP A 66 14.97 11.65 -4.95
N ALA A 67 16.27 11.43 -4.72
CA ALA A 67 17.07 10.52 -5.53
C ALA A 67 16.62 9.05 -5.37
N GLY A 68 16.26 8.63 -4.16
CA GLY A 68 15.69 7.30 -3.90
C GLY A 68 14.38 7.08 -4.65
N HIS A 69 13.46 8.04 -4.56
CA HIS A 69 12.19 7.99 -5.30
C HIS A 69 12.39 7.97 -6.82
N ARG A 70 13.35 8.74 -7.34
CA ARG A 70 13.71 8.68 -8.78
C ARG A 70 14.29 7.32 -9.17
N ALA A 71 15.12 6.71 -8.32
CA ALA A 71 15.69 5.39 -8.58
C ALA A 71 14.61 4.30 -8.59
N PHE A 72 13.68 4.33 -7.62
CA PHE A 72 12.50 3.47 -7.61
C PHE A 72 11.68 3.61 -8.89
N ALA A 73 11.31 4.84 -9.27
CA ALA A 73 10.51 5.09 -10.47
C ALA A 73 11.22 4.62 -11.75
N ALA A 74 12.53 4.84 -11.85
CA ALA A 74 13.33 4.37 -12.99
C ALA A 74 13.40 2.83 -13.05
N ALA A 75 13.52 2.15 -11.91
CA ALA A 75 13.58 0.69 -11.84
C ALA A 75 12.23 0.03 -12.13
N ALA A 76 11.14 0.61 -11.62
CA ALA A 76 9.78 0.12 -11.85
C ALA A 76 9.28 0.44 -13.27
N GLY A 77 9.75 1.54 -13.88
CA GLY A 77 9.42 1.89 -15.26
C GLY A 77 7.91 2.01 -15.47
N THR A 78 7.39 1.27 -16.46
CA THR A 78 5.95 1.29 -16.80
C THR A 78 5.08 0.57 -15.77
N ALA A 79 5.66 -0.17 -14.81
CA ALA A 79 4.90 -0.78 -13.72
C ALA A 79 4.26 0.28 -12.81
N VAL A 80 4.85 1.49 -12.70
CA VAL A 80 4.21 2.59 -11.97
C VAL A 80 3.12 3.20 -12.82
N LEU A 81 1.87 2.95 -12.44
CA LEU A 81 0.69 3.52 -13.09
C LEU A 81 0.41 4.96 -12.62
N GLY A 82 0.90 5.33 -11.43
CA GLY A 82 0.79 6.66 -10.87
C GLY A 82 1.32 6.73 -9.45
N GLY A 83 1.46 7.94 -8.92
CA GLY A 83 1.90 8.17 -7.55
C GLY A 83 2.19 9.64 -7.29
N ASN A 84 2.01 10.07 -6.04
CA ASN A 84 2.25 11.44 -5.62
C ASN A 84 2.71 11.50 -4.16
N GLU A 85 3.54 12.49 -3.86
CA GLU A 85 3.73 12.98 -2.50
C GLU A 85 2.47 13.76 -2.09
N LEU A 86 2.08 13.62 -0.82
CA LEU A 86 0.98 14.35 -0.22
C LEU A 86 1.53 15.50 0.63
N THR A 87 0.76 16.57 0.73
CA THR A 87 1.02 17.63 1.69
C THR A 87 0.83 17.14 3.12
N GLU A 88 1.22 17.97 4.09
CA GLU A 88 1.09 17.65 5.51
C GLU A 88 -0.33 17.19 5.89
N ALA A 89 -0.45 16.20 6.77
CA ALA A 89 -1.74 15.67 7.21
C ALA A 89 -2.62 16.75 7.85
N SER A 90 -2.00 17.77 8.47
CA SER A 90 -2.67 18.90 9.10
C SER A 90 -3.53 19.74 8.14
N VAL A 91 -3.20 19.76 6.85
CA VAL A 91 -3.96 20.52 5.83
C VAL A 91 -5.03 19.69 5.13
N ALA A 92 -5.18 18.41 5.49
CA ALA A 92 -6.24 17.57 4.96
C ALA A 92 -7.63 18.10 5.39
N THR A 93 -8.65 17.79 4.59
CA THR A 93 -10.05 17.96 4.98
C THR A 93 -10.71 16.59 5.01
N THR A 94 -11.33 16.25 6.13
CA THR A 94 -12.02 14.98 6.33
C THR A 94 -13.53 15.18 6.29
N LEU A 95 -14.23 14.32 5.55
CA LEU A 95 -15.69 14.23 5.57
C LEU A 95 -16.13 12.99 6.36
N ARG A 96 -17.10 13.15 7.27
CA ARG A 96 -17.73 12.05 8.02
C ARG A 96 -19.25 12.24 8.07
N ALA A 97 -19.98 11.14 7.96
CA ALA A 97 -21.42 11.13 8.23
C ALA A 97 -21.68 10.74 9.69
N ASP A 98 -22.63 11.41 10.34
CA ASP A 98 -23.17 10.95 11.61
C ASP A 98 -24.16 9.78 11.40
N PRO A 99 -24.61 9.07 12.45
CA PRO A 99 -25.58 7.97 12.32
C PRO A 99 -26.92 8.37 11.67
N GLY A 100 -27.23 9.68 11.62
CA GLY A 100 -28.40 10.22 10.94
C GLY A 100 -28.17 10.55 9.47
N GLY A 101 -26.97 10.30 8.93
CA GLY A 101 -26.61 10.51 7.53
C GLY A 101 -26.20 11.95 7.20
N ARG A 102 -26.07 12.84 8.18
CA ARG A 102 -25.60 14.21 7.91
C ARG A 102 -24.08 14.21 7.79
N ILE A 103 -23.58 14.76 6.68
CA ILE A 103 -22.15 14.89 6.39
C ILE A 103 -21.60 16.17 7.02
N THR A 104 -20.48 16.05 7.72
CA THR A 104 -19.70 17.16 8.28
C THR A 104 -18.28 17.14 7.73
N ALA A 105 -17.74 18.32 7.44
CA ALA A 105 -16.32 18.51 7.12
C ALA A 105 -15.55 18.93 8.38
N THR A 106 -14.37 18.36 8.58
CA THR A 106 -13.43 18.71 9.66
C THR A 106 -12.04 18.87 9.09
N ASP A 107 -11.29 19.85 9.60
CA ASP A 107 -9.88 20.00 9.26
C ASP A 107 -9.05 18.86 9.87
N GLY A 108 -7.98 18.49 9.19
CA GLY A 108 -7.08 17.40 9.57
C GLY A 108 -7.41 16.04 8.94
N PRO A 109 -6.56 15.03 9.20
CA PRO A 109 -6.64 13.71 8.58
C PRO A 109 -7.82 12.90 9.13
N PHE A 110 -8.15 11.82 8.42
CA PHE A 110 -9.22 10.92 8.88
C PHE A 110 -8.84 10.21 10.18
N LEU A 111 -7.58 9.74 10.27
CA LEU A 111 -7.00 9.10 11.44
C LEU A 111 -5.98 10.01 12.09
N GLU A 112 -6.07 10.18 13.40
CA GLU A 112 -5.02 10.80 14.22
C GLU A 112 -4.05 9.71 14.68
N THR A 113 -3.00 9.49 13.88
CA THR A 113 -1.99 8.45 14.11
C THR A 113 -0.63 9.07 14.42
N LYS A 114 0.27 8.24 14.97
CA LYS A 114 1.67 8.65 15.18
C LYS A 114 2.40 8.90 13.86
N GLU A 115 2.07 8.12 12.83
CA GLU A 115 2.65 8.20 11.49
C GLU A 115 1.58 8.68 10.50
N ALA A 116 1.93 9.63 9.65
CA ALA A 116 1.07 10.21 8.63
C ALA A 116 1.28 9.50 7.28
N LEU A 117 0.24 9.49 6.44
CA LEU A 117 0.37 9.08 5.04
C LEU A 117 1.02 10.22 4.25
N GLY A 118 2.28 10.05 3.85
CA GLY A 118 3.05 11.07 3.14
C GLY A 118 3.03 10.92 1.62
N GLY A 119 2.61 9.77 1.10
CA GLY A 119 2.61 9.53 -0.35
C GLY A 119 2.10 8.16 -0.72
N TYR A 120 1.93 7.94 -2.02
CA TYR A 120 1.56 6.63 -2.54
C TYR A 120 2.11 6.38 -3.94
N TYR A 121 2.19 5.09 -4.30
CA TYR A 121 2.33 4.61 -5.67
C TYR A 121 1.28 3.57 -5.99
N LEU A 122 0.70 3.64 -7.19
CA LEU A 122 -0.07 2.57 -7.80
C LEU A 122 0.86 1.82 -8.77
N VAL A 123 1.05 0.53 -8.50
CA VAL A 123 1.98 -0.33 -9.24
C VAL A 123 1.23 -1.51 -9.82
N GLU A 124 1.53 -1.87 -11.06
CA GLU A 124 1.07 -3.09 -11.73
C GLU A 124 2.20 -4.12 -11.77
N ALA A 125 1.93 -5.34 -11.30
CA ALA A 125 2.91 -6.41 -11.18
C ALA A 125 2.24 -7.78 -11.30
N ALA A 126 3.01 -8.82 -11.62
CA ALA A 126 2.47 -10.18 -11.74
C ALA A 126 2.04 -10.75 -10.38
N ASP A 127 2.76 -10.38 -9.31
CA ASP A 127 2.53 -10.87 -7.96
C ASP A 127 3.07 -9.89 -6.88
N LEU A 128 2.77 -10.20 -5.62
CA LEU A 128 3.22 -9.41 -4.47
C LEU A 128 4.75 -9.43 -4.33
N ASP A 129 5.42 -10.53 -4.68
CA ASP A 129 6.87 -10.67 -4.51
C ASP A 129 7.61 -9.70 -5.43
N GLU A 130 7.12 -9.49 -6.65
CA GLU A 130 7.62 -8.47 -7.57
C GLU A 130 7.49 -7.07 -6.98
N VAL A 131 6.33 -6.73 -6.43
CA VAL A 131 6.12 -5.42 -5.79
C VAL A 131 7.02 -5.26 -4.56
N VAL A 132 7.18 -6.29 -3.73
CA VAL A 132 8.09 -6.25 -2.58
C VAL A 132 9.53 -6.01 -3.02
N ARG A 133 9.99 -6.62 -4.12
CA ARG A 133 11.33 -6.37 -4.66
C ARG A 133 11.51 -4.91 -5.09
N LEU A 134 10.53 -4.33 -5.77
CA LEU A 134 10.57 -2.93 -6.18
C LEU A 134 10.48 -1.98 -4.98
N ALA A 135 9.56 -2.22 -4.05
CA ALA A 135 9.34 -1.38 -2.88
C ALA A 135 10.58 -1.24 -1.99
N ARG A 136 11.47 -2.24 -1.96
CA ARG A 136 12.76 -2.17 -1.25
C ARG A 136 13.69 -1.06 -1.73
N LEU A 137 13.45 -0.49 -2.90
CA LEU A 137 14.21 0.65 -3.43
C LEU A 137 13.71 1.99 -2.88
N LEU A 138 12.54 2.03 -2.24
CA LEU A 138 12.00 3.26 -1.64
C LEU A 138 12.85 3.70 -0.45
N PRO A 139 13.19 5.01 -0.36
CA PRO A 139 14.07 5.52 0.68
C PRO A 139 13.48 5.36 2.10
N GLU A 140 12.16 5.23 2.24
CA GLU A 140 11.49 5.08 3.53
C GLU A 140 11.85 3.79 4.27
N LEU A 141 12.39 2.80 3.58
CA LEU A 141 12.84 1.55 4.18
C LEU A 141 14.30 1.59 4.68
N ALA A 142 14.96 2.75 4.62
CA ALA A 142 16.36 2.92 5.05
C ALA A 142 16.52 3.41 6.50
N ASP A 143 15.61 4.27 7.00
CA ASP A 143 15.89 5.13 8.16
C ASP A 143 14.99 4.85 9.40
N GLY A 144 14.17 3.80 9.37
CA GLY A 144 13.45 3.24 10.55
C GLY A 144 12.34 4.10 11.16
N HIS A 145 12.07 5.29 10.61
CA HIS A 145 11.01 6.22 11.03
C HIS A 145 9.88 6.35 9.98
N SER A 146 9.91 5.50 8.96
CA SER A 146 8.96 5.45 7.87
C SER A 146 8.78 3.99 7.41
N GLY A 147 7.73 3.73 6.65
CA GLY A 147 7.39 2.40 6.17
C GLY A 147 6.50 2.44 4.95
N VAL A 148 6.39 1.29 4.29
CA VAL A 148 5.56 1.11 3.10
C VAL A 148 4.57 -0.03 3.36
N GLU A 149 3.28 0.27 3.33
CA GLU A 149 2.21 -0.74 3.33
C GLU A 149 1.83 -1.08 1.89
N ILE A 150 1.91 -2.36 1.52
CA ILE A 150 1.53 -2.84 0.18
C ILE A 150 0.14 -3.46 0.26
N ARG A 151 -0.82 -2.91 -0.47
CA ARG A 151 -2.20 -3.40 -0.54
C ARG A 151 -2.57 -3.82 -1.96
N PRO A 152 -2.98 -5.06 -2.19
CA PRO A 152 -3.61 -5.44 -3.46
C PRO A 152 -4.89 -4.62 -3.70
N VAL A 153 -5.07 -4.15 -4.92
CA VAL A 153 -6.26 -3.39 -5.35
C VAL A 153 -7.32 -4.38 -5.82
N VAL A 154 -8.56 -4.16 -5.40
CA VAL A 154 -9.72 -4.86 -5.96
C VAL A 154 -10.27 -4.03 -7.11
N GLU A 155 -10.23 -4.59 -8.32
CA GLU A 155 -10.75 -3.95 -9.51
C GLU A 155 -12.23 -4.29 -9.71
N HIS A 156 -13.06 -3.25 -9.65
CA HIS A 156 -14.46 -3.30 -10.06
C HIS A 156 -14.52 -2.54 -11.39
N GLY A 157 -14.58 -3.26 -12.51
CA GLY A 157 -14.48 -2.71 -13.86
C GLY A 157 -15.53 -1.66 -14.21
#